data_AF-A0A8T4XVY0-F1
#
_entry.id   AF-A0A8T4XVY0-F1
#
_cell.length_a   1.000
_cell.length_b   1.000
_cell.length_c   1.000
_cell.angle_alpha   90.00
_cell.angle_beta   90.00
_cell.angle_gamma   90.00
#
_symmetry.space_group_name_H-M   'P 1'
#
loop_
_entity.id
_entity.type
_entity.pdbx_description
1 polymer ?
#
loop_
_entity_poly.entity_id
_entity_poly.type
_entity_poly.pdbx_seq_one_letter_code
_entity_poly.pdbx_strand_id
1 'polypeptide(L)'
;MSVFRVRIPISRIGVLIGAKGEVKRAIEDKCHVKLNIDGSSGDIEMSSVDNGDVLSPLVAKNVVLAIGRGFSPERALRLLEEDTMFEIIDLRDDLGLNENAVRRIQGRIIGREGKARKMIEELTGVYVSVYGNTVSLIGKSPWFEVAREAIQMLIDGRQHSTVYKYLTRERKRIKRLEMDIWKKPDEASKI
;
A
#
# COMPACT_ATOMS: atom_id res chain seq x y z
N MET A 1 -5.91 -18.21 20.52
CA MET A 1 -6.60 -17.01 20.01
C MET A 1 -5.58 -15.91 19.84
N SER A 2 -5.20 -15.61 18.60
CA SER A 2 -4.22 -14.55 18.31
C SER A 2 -4.90 -13.19 18.37
N VAL A 3 -4.33 -12.27 19.14
CA VAL A 3 -4.82 -10.89 19.28
C VAL A 3 -3.77 -9.95 18.70
N PHE A 4 -4.17 -9.15 17.72
CA PHE A 4 -3.32 -8.13 17.12
C PHE A 4 -3.79 -6.75 17.58
N ARG A 5 -2.84 -5.89 17.90
CA ARG A 5 -3.11 -4.50 18.27
C ARG A 5 -2.40 -3.57 17.32
N VAL A 6 -3.12 -2.56 16.84
CA VAL A 6 -2.56 -1.46 16.07
C VAL A 6 -3.17 -0.15 16.51
N ARG A 7 -2.45 0.93 16.24
CA ARG A 7 -2.93 2.28 16.43
C ARG A 7 -3.01 3.00 15.08
N ILE A 8 -4.12 3.67 14.83
CA ILE A 8 -4.29 4.56 13.69
C ILE A 8 -4.59 5.99 14.16
N PRO A 9 -4.35 7.01 13.31
CA PRO A 9 -4.72 8.38 13.64
C PRO A 9 -6.23 8.50 13.93
N ILE A 10 -6.59 9.26 14.97
CA ILE A 10 -7.98 9.46 15.40
C ILE A 10 -8.86 9.97 14.25
N SER A 11 -8.31 10.87 13.42
CA SER A 11 -8.98 11.41 12.23
C SER A 11 -9.35 10.35 11.18
N ARG A 12 -8.79 9.14 11.25
CA ARG A 12 -9.05 8.03 10.32
C ARG A 12 -9.99 6.97 10.87
N ILE A 13 -10.34 7.03 12.16
CA ILE A 13 -11.28 6.10 12.79
C ILE A 13 -12.64 6.13 12.08
N GLY A 14 -13.15 7.32 11.76
CA GLY A 14 -14.42 7.46 11.04
C GLY A 14 -14.41 6.77 9.67
N VAL A 15 -13.28 6.79 8.97
CA VAL A 15 -13.10 6.11 7.67
C VAL A 15 -13.02 4.60 7.84
N LEU A 16 -12.37 4.12 8.91
CA LEU A 16 -12.30 2.70 9.23
C LEU A 16 -13.67 2.13 9.62
N ILE A 17 -14.49 2.89 10.34
CA ILE A 17 -15.85 2.47 10.70
C ILE A 17 -16.73 2.50 9.44
N GLY A 18 -16.66 3.57 8.65
CA GLY A 18 -17.51 3.79 7.48
C GLY A 18 -18.95 4.17 7.84
N ALA A 19 -19.77 4.50 6.84
CA ALA A 19 -21.15 4.89 7.10
C ALA A 19 -21.90 3.71 7.72
N LYS A 20 -22.54 3.93 8.88
CA LYS A 20 -23.24 2.88 9.64
C LYS A 20 -22.38 1.62 9.91
N GLY A 21 -21.06 1.76 10.02
CA GLY A 21 -20.16 0.63 10.27
C GLY A 21 -19.95 -0.30 9.09
N GLU A 22 -20.21 0.13 7.85
CA GLU A 22 -20.09 -0.73 6.65
C GLU A 22 -18.67 -1.23 6.41
N VAL A 23 -17.65 -0.40 6.61
CA VAL A 23 -16.25 -0.75 6.36
C VAL A 23 -15.75 -1.71 7.41
N LYS A 24 -16.06 -1.42 8.69
CA LYS A 24 -15.76 -2.33 9.80
C LYS A 24 -16.31 -3.73 9.53
N ARG A 25 -17.62 -3.83 9.21
CA ARG A 25 -18.27 -5.12 8.92
C ARG A 25 -17.64 -5.84 7.74
N ALA A 26 -17.33 -5.13 6.66
CA ALA A 26 -16.67 -5.73 5.50
C ALA A 26 -15.29 -6.32 5.84
N ILE A 27 -14.53 -5.71 6.76
CA ILE A 27 -13.24 -6.26 7.22
C ILE A 27 -13.47 -7.47 8.14
N GLU A 28 -14.41 -7.38 9.08
CA GLU A 28 -14.76 -8.47 9.99
C GLU A 28 -15.21 -9.72 9.24
N ASP A 29 -16.11 -9.55 8.26
CA ASP A 29 -16.69 -10.64 7.47
C ASP A 29 -15.64 -11.30 6.55
N LYS A 30 -14.84 -10.50 5.84
CA LYS A 30 -13.88 -11.03 4.86
C LYS A 30 -12.62 -11.61 5.48
N CYS A 31 -12.22 -11.13 6.67
CA CYS A 31 -11.03 -11.61 7.36
C CYS A 31 -11.36 -12.50 8.56
N HIS A 32 -12.64 -12.87 8.77
CA HIS A 32 -13.07 -13.69 9.91
C HIS A 32 -12.50 -13.22 11.26
N VAL A 33 -12.52 -11.90 11.48
CA VAL A 33 -11.98 -11.25 12.69
C VAL A 33 -13.05 -10.39 13.36
N LYS A 34 -12.84 -10.08 14.63
CA LYS A 34 -13.62 -9.07 15.35
C LYS A 34 -12.75 -7.84 15.61
N LEU A 35 -13.26 -6.66 15.27
CA LEU A 35 -12.62 -5.37 15.48
C LEU A 35 -13.21 -4.66 16.70
N ASN A 36 -12.39 -4.46 17.72
CA ASN A 36 -12.68 -3.57 18.83
C ASN A 36 -11.92 -2.25 18.63
N ILE A 37 -12.64 -1.14 18.52
CA ILE A 37 -12.07 0.16 18.12
C ILE A 37 -12.34 1.14 19.26
N ASP A 38 -11.26 1.66 19.85
CA ASP A 38 -11.34 2.78 20.78
C ASP A 38 -11.29 4.11 20.01
N GLY A 39 -12.45 4.75 19.92
CA GLY A 39 -12.63 6.04 19.23
C GLY A 39 -11.83 7.20 19.81
N SER A 40 -11.37 7.09 21.06
CA SER A 40 -10.66 8.16 21.77
C SER A 40 -9.14 8.08 21.62
N SER A 41 -8.58 6.87 21.66
CA SER A 41 -7.14 6.63 21.55
C SER A 41 -6.67 6.29 20.13
N GLY A 42 -7.58 5.78 19.28
CA GLY A 42 -7.23 5.20 17.99
C GLY A 42 -6.62 3.80 18.09
N ASP A 43 -6.69 3.18 19.27
CA ASP A 43 -6.29 1.79 19.47
C ASP A 43 -7.34 0.83 18.91
N ILE A 44 -6.86 -0.15 18.17
CA ILE A 44 -7.67 -1.16 17.51
C ILE A 44 -7.14 -2.53 17.91
N GLU A 45 -8.03 -3.33 18.47
CA GLU A 45 -7.78 -4.72 18.80
C GLU A 45 -8.51 -5.62 17.79
N MET A 46 -7.77 -6.56 17.23
CA MET A 46 -8.22 -7.56 16.27
C MET A 46 -8.08 -8.94 16.90
N SER A 47 -9.19 -9.63 17.10
CA SER A 47 -9.21 -11.01 17.59
C SER A 47 -9.74 -11.95 16.50
N SER A 48 -9.02 -13.04 16.22
CA SER A 48 -9.49 -14.09 15.31
C SER A 48 -10.76 -14.74 15.86
N VAL A 49 -11.77 -14.95 15.01
CA VAL A 49 -13.01 -15.64 15.39
C VAL A 49 -12.82 -17.16 15.35
N ASP A 50 -11.95 -17.65 14.46
CA ASP A 50 -11.63 -19.08 14.30
C ASP A 50 -10.15 -19.37 14.56
N ASN A 51 -9.83 -20.61 14.98
CA ASN A 51 -8.46 -21.07 15.28
C ASN A 51 -7.66 -21.52 14.05
N GLY A 52 -8.23 -21.43 12.83
CA GLY A 52 -7.72 -22.13 11.66
C GLY A 52 -6.78 -21.34 10.74
N ASP A 53 -6.93 -20.01 10.62
CA ASP A 53 -6.21 -19.23 9.61
C ASP A 53 -5.48 -18.03 10.22
N VAL A 54 -4.16 -18.15 10.35
CA VAL A 54 -3.27 -17.11 10.90
C VAL A 54 -3.06 -15.96 9.91
N LEU A 55 -3.29 -16.18 8.61
CA LEU A 55 -3.11 -15.14 7.58
C LEU A 55 -4.21 -14.08 7.67
N SER A 56 -5.43 -14.51 7.97
CA SER A 56 -6.63 -13.68 8.05
C SER A 56 -6.50 -12.46 9.01
N PRO A 57 -6.04 -12.60 10.27
CA PRO A 57 -5.76 -11.44 11.14
C PRO A 57 -4.63 -10.53 10.68
N LEU A 58 -3.60 -11.07 10.02
CA LEU A 58 -2.47 -10.26 9.51
C LEU A 58 -2.93 -9.39 8.33
N VAL A 59 -3.75 -9.94 7.43
CA VAL A 59 -4.34 -9.17 6.34
C VAL A 59 -5.28 -8.09 6.88
N ALA A 60 -6.14 -8.43 7.86
CA ALA A 60 -6.98 -7.43 8.54
C ALA A 60 -6.15 -6.28 9.14
N LYS A 61 -5.05 -6.61 9.82
CA LYS A 61 -4.10 -5.63 10.35
C LYS A 61 -3.56 -4.70 9.26
N ASN A 62 -3.16 -5.25 8.12
CA ASN A 62 -2.65 -4.46 7.00
C ASN A 62 -3.73 -3.57 6.38
N VAL A 63 -4.98 -4.04 6.24
CA VAL A 63 -6.12 -3.23 5.78
C VAL A 63 -6.37 -2.05 6.73
N VAL A 64 -6.41 -2.31 8.04
CA VAL A 64 -6.59 -1.27 9.07
C VAL A 64 -5.47 -0.23 9.00
N LEU A 65 -4.22 -0.68 8.92
CA LEU A 65 -3.06 0.20 8.79
C LEU A 65 -3.13 1.02 7.50
N ALA A 66 -3.46 0.41 6.37
CA ALA A 66 -3.62 1.11 5.09
C ALA A 66 -4.65 2.25 5.17
N ILE A 67 -5.83 1.98 5.77
CA ILE A 67 -6.84 3.02 6.00
C ILE A 67 -6.29 4.11 6.92
N GLY A 68 -5.58 3.74 7.99
CA GLY A 68 -4.90 4.65 8.91
C GLY A 68 -3.82 5.51 8.24
N ARG A 69 -3.20 5.01 7.16
CA ARG A 69 -2.20 5.71 6.34
C ARG A 69 -2.79 6.39 5.11
N GLY A 70 -4.09 6.66 5.10
CA GLY A 70 -4.72 7.56 4.13
C GLY A 70 -5.35 6.88 2.91
N PHE A 71 -5.28 5.56 2.78
CA PHE A 71 -6.01 4.87 1.70
C PHE A 71 -7.53 4.93 1.92
N SER A 72 -8.29 4.97 0.83
CA SER A 72 -9.73 4.73 0.89
C SER A 72 -10.01 3.27 1.29
N PRO A 73 -11.18 2.98 1.88
CA PRO A 73 -11.58 1.59 2.16
C PRO A 73 -11.50 0.69 0.92
N GLU A 74 -11.95 1.18 -0.23
CA GLU A 74 -11.89 0.46 -1.50
C GLU A 74 -10.46 0.05 -1.89
N ARG A 75 -9.50 0.98 -1.81
CA ARG A 75 -8.10 0.69 -2.13
C ARG A 75 -7.45 -0.20 -1.08
N ALA A 76 -7.78 -0.02 0.21
CA ALA A 76 -7.23 -0.83 1.29
C ALA A 76 -7.70 -2.29 1.22
N LEU A 77 -8.96 -2.53 0.85
CA LEU A 77 -9.54 -3.88 0.71
C LEU A 77 -8.91 -4.70 -0.43
N ARG A 78 -8.12 -4.09 -1.31
CA ARG A 78 -7.32 -4.81 -2.32
C ARG A 78 -6.28 -5.74 -1.69
N LEU A 79 -5.90 -5.50 -0.44
CA LEU A 79 -5.00 -6.37 0.31
C LEU A 79 -5.58 -7.76 0.61
N LEU A 80 -6.89 -7.95 0.36
CA LEU A 80 -7.53 -9.26 0.44
C LEU A 80 -7.29 -10.11 -0.81
N GLU A 81 -6.81 -9.50 -1.91
CA GLU A 81 -6.47 -10.25 -3.11
C GLU A 81 -5.12 -10.96 -2.93
N GLU A 82 -5.02 -12.16 -3.48
CA GLU A 82 -3.77 -12.94 -3.51
C GLU A 82 -2.62 -12.16 -4.13
N ASP A 83 -1.41 -12.42 -3.60
CA ASP A 83 -0.14 -11.81 -4.01
C ASP A 83 -0.10 -10.28 -3.98
N THR A 84 -0.94 -9.66 -3.15
CA THR A 84 -0.93 -8.22 -2.94
C THR A 84 0.00 -7.85 -1.80
N MET A 85 0.97 -7.00 -2.12
CA MET A 85 1.94 -6.46 -1.16
C MET A 85 1.48 -5.14 -0.58
N PHE A 86 1.94 -4.89 0.65
CA PHE A 86 1.75 -3.66 1.41
C PHE A 86 3.06 -3.23 2.04
N GLU A 87 3.43 -1.97 1.89
CA GLU A 87 4.56 -1.38 2.61
C GLU A 87 4.22 0.01 3.10
N ILE A 88 4.77 0.36 4.26
CA ILE A 88 4.74 1.70 4.84
C ILE A 88 6.18 2.15 4.99
N ILE A 89 6.56 3.20 4.27
CA ILE A 89 7.84 3.87 4.35
C ILE A 89 7.68 5.07 5.30
N ASP A 90 8.39 5.09 6.43
CA ASP A 90 8.46 6.26 7.30
C ASP A 90 9.55 7.20 6.81
N LEU A 91 9.16 8.38 6.33
CA LEU A 91 10.10 9.36 5.79
C LEU A 91 11.09 9.88 6.84
N ARG A 92 10.82 9.65 8.13
CA ARG A 92 11.73 10.03 9.22
C ARG A 92 12.91 9.07 9.36
N ASP A 93 12.81 7.86 8.82
CA ASP A 93 13.92 6.89 8.89
C ASP A 93 15.12 7.41 8.09
N ASP A 94 14.89 8.05 6.94
CA ASP A 94 15.93 8.67 6.11
C ASP A 94 16.25 10.13 6.49
N LEU A 95 15.25 10.88 6.96
CA LEU A 95 15.34 12.35 7.11
C LEU A 95 15.42 12.83 8.58
N GLY A 96 15.26 11.92 9.54
CA GLY A 96 15.13 12.25 10.95
C GLY A 96 13.87 13.08 11.26
N LEU A 97 13.93 13.89 12.31
CA LEU A 97 12.81 14.71 12.80
C LEU A 97 12.65 16.05 12.04
N ASN A 98 13.29 16.22 10.87
CA ASN A 98 13.23 17.47 10.12
C ASN A 98 11.91 17.59 9.34
N GLU A 99 10.91 18.21 9.94
CA GLU A 99 9.58 18.38 9.31
C GLU A 99 9.63 19.10 7.95
N ASN A 100 10.53 20.07 7.78
CA ASN A 100 10.68 20.79 6.51
C ASN A 100 11.25 19.88 5.41
N ALA A 101 12.16 18.97 5.77
CA ALA A 101 12.65 17.95 4.85
C ALA A 101 11.53 16.97 4.46
N VAL A 102 10.77 16.47 5.45
CA VAL A 102 9.62 15.58 5.22
C VAL A 102 8.60 16.23 4.30
N ARG A 103 8.15 17.46 4.58
CA ARG A 103 7.18 18.19 3.74
C ARG A 103 7.69 18.40 2.30
N ARG A 104 8.98 18.69 2.14
CA ARG A 104 9.60 18.83 0.82
C ARG A 104 9.62 17.52 0.04
N ILE A 105 9.98 16.40 0.68
CA ILE A 105 9.96 15.08 0.05
C ILE A 105 8.53 14.65 -0.29
N GLN A 106 7.57 14.87 0.60
CA GLN A 106 6.15 14.67 0.29
C GLN A 106 5.70 15.48 -0.93
N GLY A 107 6.08 16.75 -1.00
CA GLY A 107 5.83 17.61 -2.15
C GLY A 107 6.40 17.06 -3.45
N ARG A 108 7.58 16.42 -3.41
CA ARG A 108 8.16 15.73 -4.57
C ARG A 108 7.39 14.46 -4.93
N ILE A 109 7.05 13.62 -3.96
CA ILE A 109 6.32 12.38 -4.21
C ILE A 109 4.94 12.65 -4.80
N ILE A 110 4.23 13.63 -4.24
CA ILE A 110 2.93 14.08 -4.76
C ILE A 110 3.15 14.72 -6.14
N GLY A 111 4.12 15.62 -6.26
CA GLY A 111 4.33 16.46 -7.43
C GLY A 111 3.24 17.51 -7.61
N ARG A 112 3.41 18.42 -8.56
CA ARG A 112 2.42 19.47 -8.85
C ARG A 112 1.06 18.84 -9.17
N GLU A 113 0.01 19.22 -8.44
CA GLU A 113 -1.36 18.71 -8.59
C GLU A 113 -1.46 17.16 -8.48
N GLY A 114 -0.52 16.53 -7.78
CA GLY A 114 -0.48 15.07 -7.66
C GLY A 114 0.05 14.34 -8.89
N LYS A 115 0.62 15.05 -9.89
CA LYS A 115 1.03 14.47 -11.19
C LYS A 115 2.06 13.35 -11.04
N ALA A 116 3.04 13.50 -10.16
CA ALA A 116 4.09 12.50 -10.01
C ALA A 116 3.54 11.21 -9.40
N ARG A 117 2.78 11.33 -8.31
CA ARG A 117 2.07 10.20 -7.69
C ARG A 117 1.16 9.50 -8.70
N LYS A 118 0.29 10.25 -9.40
CA LYS A 118 -0.64 9.69 -10.40
C LYS A 118 0.11 8.95 -11.51
N MET A 119 1.21 9.50 -12.01
CA MET A 119 2.01 8.84 -13.04
C MET A 119 2.62 7.52 -12.56
N ILE A 120 3.12 7.46 -11.32
CA ILE A 120 3.59 6.21 -10.72
C ILE A 120 2.43 5.20 -10.66
N GLU A 121 1.27 5.61 -10.14
CA GLU A 121 0.08 4.74 -10.05
C GLU A 121 -0.37 4.25 -11.43
N GLU A 122 -0.42 5.12 -12.44
CA GLU A 122 -0.86 4.78 -13.81
C GLU A 122 0.10 3.84 -14.54
N LEU A 123 1.41 4.00 -14.34
CA LEU A 123 2.41 3.19 -15.04
C LEU A 123 2.64 1.82 -14.39
N THR A 124 2.38 1.70 -13.09
CA THR A 124 2.64 0.48 -12.31
C THR A 124 1.38 -0.24 -11.86
N GLY A 125 0.23 0.43 -11.82
CA GLY A 125 -0.99 -0.11 -11.20
C GLY A 125 -0.93 -0.20 -9.67
N VAL A 126 0.16 0.27 -9.05
CA VAL A 126 0.35 0.26 -7.59
C VAL A 126 -0.29 1.51 -7.01
N TYR A 127 -1.12 1.35 -5.98
CA TYR A 127 -1.71 2.48 -5.27
C TYR A 127 -0.71 3.09 -4.29
N VAL A 128 -0.65 4.42 -4.25
CA VAL A 128 0.25 5.18 -3.39
C VAL A 128 -0.56 6.15 -2.54
N SER A 129 -0.32 6.11 -1.23
CA SER A 129 -0.84 7.08 -0.26
C SER A 129 0.31 7.85 0.39
N VAL A 130 0.15 9.17 0.53
CA VAL A 130 1.09 10.04 1.26
C VAL A 130 0.29 10.65 2.41
N TYR A 131 0.62 10.26 3.65
CA TYR A 131 -0.16 10.66 4.83
C TYR A 131 0.72 10.79 6.07
N GLY A 132 0.55 11.87 6.83
CA GLY A 132 1.33 12.11 8.05
C GLY A 132 2.81 12.25 7.72
N ASN A 133 3.66 11.35 8.21
CA ASN A 133 5.09 11.27 7.87
C ASN A 133 5.43 10.03 7.03
N THR A 134 4.42 9.35 6.49
CA THR A 134 4.56 8.06 5.85
C THR A 134 4.11 8.10 4.39
N VAL A 135 4.73 7.26 3.58
CA VAL A 135 4.28 6.91 2.23
C VAL A 135 3.95 5.42 2.24
N SER A 136 2.80 5.04 1.72
CA SER A 136 2.36 3.64 1.73
C SER A 136 1.99 3.18 0.33
N LEU A 137 2.30 1.92 0.02
CA LEU A 137 2.08 1.31 -1.29
C LEU A 137 1.22 0.05 -1.16
N ILE A 138 0.30 -0.16 -2.10
CA ILE A 138 -0.50 -1.39 -2.25
C ILE A 138 -0.46 -1.83 -3.71
N GLY A 139 -0.01 -3.05 -3.99
CA GLY A 139 0.00 -3.56 -5.36
C GLY A 139 0.67 -4.93 -5.48
N LYS A 140 0.85 -5.42 -6.70
CA LYS A 140 1.38 -6.77 -6.97
C LYS A 140 2.77 -6.74 -7.61
N SER A 141 3.53 -7.82 -7.42
CA SER A 141 4.81 -8.03 -8.09
C SER A 141 4.60 -8.24 -9.59
N PRO A 142 5.52 -7.82 -10.48
CA PRO A 142 6.77 -7.08 -10.22
C PRO A 142 6.60 -5.57 -10.11
N TRP A 143 5.40 -5.04 -10.37
CA TRP A 143 5.17 -3.59 -10.45
C TRP A 143 5.29 -2.88 -9.09
N PHE A 144 5.00 -3.58 -8.00
CA PHE A 144 5.23 -3.11 -6.64
C PHE A 144 6.68 -2.67 -6.43
N GLU A 145 7.65 -3.51 -6.82
CA GLU A 145 9.08 -3.19 -6.69
C GLU A 145 9.48 -1.98 -7.54
N VAL A 146 8.91 -1.87 -8.75
CA VAL A 146 9.15 -0.72 -9.63
C VAL A 146 8.59 0.57 -9.01
N ALA A 147 7.39 0.52 -8.42
CA ALA A 147 6.80 1.68 -7.76
C ALA A 147 7.58 2.06 -6.49
N ARG A 148 7.98 1.08 -5.69
CA ARG A 148 8.80 1.25 -4.48
C ARG A 148 10.12 1.94 -4.80
N GLU A 149 10.85 1.45 -5.80
CA GLU A 149 12.10 2.06 -6.27
C GLU A 149 11.87 3.49 -6.77
N ALA A 150 10.81 3.74 -7.53
CA ALA A 150 10.49 5.10 -8.00
C ALA A 150 10.20 6.07 -6.85
N ILE A 151 9.55 5.60 -5.77
CA ILE A 151 9.35 6.37 -4.54
C ILE A 151 10.70 6.63 -3.85
N GLN A 152 11.54 5.61 -3.70
CA GLN A 152 12.87 5.76 -3.10
C GLN A 152 13.73 6.77 -3.86
N MET A 153 13.75 6.72 -5.19
CA MET A 153 14.45 7.72 -6.02
C MET A 153 13.98 9.15 -5.72
N LEU A 154 12.68 9.37 -5.47
CA LEU A 154 12.16 10.70 -5.12
C LEU A 154 12.57 11.13 -3.71
N ILE A 155 12.60 10.20 -2.76
CA ILE A 155 13.11 10.40 -1.39
C ILE A 155 14.59 10.81 -1.44
N ASP A 156 15.39 10.10 -2.22
CA ASP A 156 16.83 10.36 -2.44
C ASP A 156 17.11 11.65 -3.24
N GLY A 157 16.07 12.39 -3.62
CA GLY A 157 16.21 13.67 -4.30
C GLY A 157 16.49 13.58 -5.80
N ARG A 158 16.34 12.41 -6.44
CA ARG A 158 16.46 12.27 -7.90
C ARG A 158 15.42 13.11 -8.63
N GLN A 159 15.80 13.65 -9.79
CA GLN A 159 14.89 14.46 -10.61
C GLN A 159 13.70 13.62 -11.09
N HIS A 160 12.52 14.25 -11.17
CA HIS A 160 11.31 13.63 -11.72
C HIS A 160 11.53 13.06 -13.12
N SER A 161 12.25 13.78 -13.98
CA SER A 161 12.60 13.32 -15.33
C SER A 161 13.36 11.99 -15.32
N THR A 162 14.26 11.79 -14.35
CA THR A 162 15.00 10.54 -14.14
C THR A 162 14.08 9.42 -13.69
N VAL A 163 13.16 9.69 -12.76
CA VAL A 163 12.16 8.72 -12.29
C VAL A 163 11.23 8.29 -13.43
N TYR A 164 10.79 9.22 -14.27
CA TYR A 164 9.91 8.90 -15.41
C TYR A 164 10.63 8.06 -16.46
N LYS A 165 11.90 8.34 -16.73
CA LYS A 165 12.74 7.51 -17.60
C LYS A 165 12.90 6.10 -17.04
N TYR A 166 13.12 5.98 -15.74
CA TYR A 166 13.17 4.69 -15.05
C TYR A 166 11.86 3.90 -15.22
N LEU A 167 10.71 4.48 -14.86
CA LEU A 167 9.39 3.84 -14.99
C LEU A 167 9.11 3.39 -16.43
N THR A 168 9.44 4.23 -17.42
CA THR A 168 9.23 3.90 -18.83
C THR A 168 10.13 2.75 -19.28
N ARG A 169 11.38 2.71 -18.81
CA ARG A 169 12.33 1.62 -19.11
C ARG A 169 11.86 0.31 -18.49
N GLU A 170 11.48 0.31 -17.21
CA GLU A 170 10.98 -0.89 -16.54
C GLU A 170 9.70 -1.40 -17.18
N ARG A 171 8.81 -0.49 -17.61
CA ARG A 171 7.60 -0.88 -18.34
C ARG A 171 7.90 -1.63 -19.63
N LYS A 172 8.90 -1.19 -20.40
CA LYS A 172 9.35 -1.90 -21.61
C LYS A 172 10.00 -3.24 -21.26
N ARG A 173 10.80 -3.30 -20.19
CA ARG A 173 11.47 -4.51 -19.73
C ARG A 173 10.47 -5.58 -19.31
N ILE A 174 9.51 -5.25 -18.45
CA ILE A 174 8.51 -6.19 -17.94
C ILE A 174 7.63 -6.70 -19.08
N LYS A 175 7.12 -5.82 -19.95
CA LYS A 175 6.32 -6.24 -21.11
C LYS A 175 7.08 -7.19 -22.04
N ARG A 176 8.39 -6.96 -22.24
CA ARG A 176 9.22 -7.87 -23.04
C ARG A 176 9.33 -9.24 -22.38
N LEU A 177 9.59 -9.28 -21.07
CA LEU A 177 9.66 -10.53 -20.31
C LEU A 177 8.33 -11.30 -20.37
N GLU A 178 7.20 -10.62 -20.21
CA GLU A 178 5.87 -11.22 -20.35
C GLU A 178 5.65 -11.82 -21.74
N MET A 179 6.04 -11.11 -22.80
CA MET A 179 5.98 -11.62 -24.18
C MET A 179 6.88 -12.84 -24.40
N ASP A 180 8.09 -12.84 -23.83
CA ASP A 180 9.03 -13.95 -23.95
C ASP A 180 8.53 -15.19 -23.20
N ILE A 181 7.89 -15.00 -22.03
CA ILE A 181 7.23 -16.08 -21.29
C ILE A 181 6.08 -16.68 -22.11
N TRP A 182 5.28 -15.85 -22.79
CA TRP A 182 4.15 -16.30 -23.63
C TRP A 182 4.57 -17.00 -24.92
N LYS A 183 5.78 -16.77 -25.42
CA LYS A 183 6.31 -17.50 -26.60
C LYS A 183 6.85 -18.89 -26.29
N LYS A 184 7.26 -19.14 -25.04
CA LYS A 184 7.81 -20.42 -24.58
C LYS A 184 6.83 -21.58 -24.28
N PRO A 185 5.51 -21.41 -24.05
CA PRO A 185 4.63 -22.54 -23.73
C PRO A 185 4.47 -23.50 -24.92
N ASP A 186 4.61 -22.99 -26.14
CA ASP A 186 4.50 -23.75 -27.39
C ASP A 186 5.68 -24.69 -27.64
N GLU A 187 6.82 -24.47 -26.97
CA GLU A 187 8.01 -25.32 -27.04
C GLU A 187 7.98 -26.44 -25.98
N ALA A 188 7.40 -26.17 -24.81
CA ALA A 188 7.26 -27.15 -23.73
C ALA A 188 6.18 -28.22 -24.00
N SER A 189 5.27 -27.97 -24.96
CA SER A 189 4.21 -28.91 -25.36
C SER A 189 4.64 -29.90 -26.46
N LYS A 190 5.90 -29.83 -26.90
CA LYS A 190 6.48 -30.67 -27.97
C LYS A 190 7.49 -31.71 -27.48
N ILE A 191 7.53 -31.99 -26.17
CA ILE A 191 8.38 -33.04 -25.57
C ILE A 191 7.49 -34.11 -24.96
#